data_AF-A0A7J2KFZ9-F1
#
_entry.id   AF-A0A7J2KFZ9-F1
#
_cell.length_a   1.000
_cell.length_b   1.000
_cell.length_c   1.000
_cell.angle_alpha   90.00
_cell.angle_beta   90.00
_cell.angle_gamma   90.00
#
_symmetry.space_group_name_H-M   'P 1'
#
loop_
_entity.id
_entity.type
_entity.pdbx_description
1 polymer ?
#
loop_
_entity_poly.entity_id
_entity_poly.type
_entity_poly.pdbx_seq_one_letter_code
_entity_poly.pdbx_strand_id
1 'polypeptide(L)'
;MVKYPLIPSYVLADAETCARCCLCTLVCPIYEHTKDPSKTPPYYSKMLVKIANTRYAYIPRGKLGNILKEAINVYYCTLCGACITMCPFGILTPDIVLTVRENVYRIFRDAVPKPIIEVVKSLKEYGNPYKRKISLKSLKEKLCHGSASKKKSTLLYPGCTLSLFSWKTVENAAKLLLKAGISIEIPAEVKCCGFPALVSGDHRLFVDTVKENVNEWSKYDEVVFLCSECYKTFLEHYGESKVNASYIVDYLLKLIDEGVLKPSTKYVGEKVVIHDPCNYGRWLGRSNILEELLRKLQIPYVKPKLHGKYTYCCGFGGLLAFMDSKLALAISHRRLESLVKESTTIVSICPACVLSAGRSLKIGRIKAKALNIIDLAYEILK
;
A
#
# COMPACT_ATOMS: atom_id res chain seq x y z
N MET A 1 -12.76 -8.85 -34.05
CA MET A 1 -12.26 -7.56 -33.49
C MET A 1 -12.17 -7.70 -31.97
N VAL A 2 -10.98 -7.64 -31.38
CA VAL A 2 -10.84 -7.54 -29.93
C VAL A 2 -11.25 -6.11 -29.54
N LYS A 3 -12.42 -5.93 -28.94
CA LYS A 3 -12.81 -4.65 -28.35
C LYS A 3 -11.86 -4.39 -27.18
N TYR A 4 -10.87 -3.51 -27.39
CA TYR A 4 -10.07 -3.02 -26.27
C TYR A 4 -11.00 -2.26 -25.33
N PRO A 5 -10.97 -2.48 -24.00
CA PRO A 5 -11.72 -1.64 -23.09
C PRO A 5 -11.29 -0.19 -23.30
N LEU A 6 -12.29 0.67 -23.32
CA LEU A 6 -12.15 2.08 -23.60
C LEU A 6 -11.29 2.71 -22.51
N ILE A 7 -10.32 3.54 -22.91
CA ILE A 7 -9.66 4.44 -21.96
C ILE A 7 -10.75 5.40 -21.49
N PRO A 8 -11.00 5.55 -20.18
CA PRO A 8 -12.00 6.49 -19.72
C PRO A 8 -11.68 7.90 -20.22
N SER A 9 -12.69 8.61 -20.73
CA SER A 9 -12.51 9.92 -21.39
C SER A 9 -11.81 10.93 -20.49
N TYR A 10 -12.16 10.95 -19.20
CA TYR A 10 -11.52 11.84 -18.22
C TYR A 10 -10.01 11.54 -18.07
N VAL A 11 -9.60 10.26 -18.04
CA VAL A 11 -8.19 9.88 -17.92
C VAL A 11 -7.39 10.34 -19.15
N LEU A 12 -8.00 10.27 -20.34
CA LEU A 12 -7.34 10.74 -21.57
C LEU A 12 -7.18 12.26 -21.58
N ALA A 13 -8.22 13.00 -21.20
CA ALA A 13 -8.17 14.47 -21.07
C ALA A 13 -7.13 14.92 -20.03
N ASP A 14 -7.11 14.26 -18.88
CA ASP A 14 -6.10 14.47 -17.84
C ASP A 14 -4.68 14.19 -18.35
N ALA A 15 -4.51 13.12 -19.15
CA ALA A 15 -3.21 12.77 -19.70
C ALA A 15 -2.68 13.80 -20.71
N GLU A 16 -3.54 14.39 -21.54
CA GLU A 16 -3.14 15.46 -22.46
C GLU A 16 -2.61 16.69 -21.71
N THR A 17 -3.27 17.05 -20.61
CA THR A 17 -2.86 18.17 -19.75
C THR A 17 -1.58 17.83 -18.98
N CYS A 18 -1.53 16.64 -18.36
CA CYS A 18 -0.39 16.21 -17.55
C CYS A 18 0.90 16.10 -18.36
N ALA A 19 0.81 15.69 -19.62
CA ALA A 19 1.97 15.50 -20.52
C ALA A 19 2.78 16.78 -20.79
N ARG A 20 2.24 17.97 -20.50
CA ARG A 20 2.87 19.27 -20.81
C ARG A 20 3.42 20.03 -19.59
N CYS A 21 2.92 19.75 -18.38
CA CYS A 21 3.13 20.60 -17.20
C CYS A 21 4.47 20.35 -16.46
N CYS A 22 4.82 19.08 -16.21
CA CYS A 22 6.06 18.67 -15.55
C CYS A 22 6.36 19.18 -14.11
N LEU A 23 5.55 20.07 -13.50
CA LEU A 23 5.84 20.62 -12.16
C LEU A 23 6.00 19.55 -11.07
N CYS A 24 5.20 18.48 -11.13
CA CYS A 24 5.24 17.41 -10.15
C CYS A 24 6.53 16.57 -10.17
N THR A 25 7.38 16.72 -11.20
CA THR A 25 8.67 16.00 -11.28
C THR A 25 9.60 16.38 -10.14
N LEU A 26 9.50 17.61 -9.62
CA LEU A 26 10.30 18.13 -8.50
C LEU A 26 10.05 17.40 -7.18
N VAL A 27 8.88 16.75 -7.02
CA VAL A 27 8.53 15.97 -5.82
C VAL A 27 8.50 14.46 -6.09
N CYS A 28 8.89 14.02 -7.29
CA CYS A 28 8.88 12.61 -7.65
C CYS A 28 10.15 11.93 -7.11
N PRO A 29 10.04 10.96 -6.18
CA PRO A 29 11.21 10.28 -5.61
C PRO A 29 11.98 9.48 -6.66
N ILE A 30 11.28 9.01 -7.71
CA ILE A 30 11.93 8.33 -8.83
C ILE A 30 12.80 9.29 -9.61
N TYR A 31 12.27 10.46 -9.97
CA TYR A 31 13.05 11.46 -10.70
C TYR A 31 14.21 12.00 -9.86
N GLU A 32 14.00 12.21 -8.56
CA GLU A 32 15.05 12.67 -7.64
C GLU A 32 16.31 11.80 -7.74
N HIS A 33 16.15 10.47 -7.74
CA HIS A 33 17.27 9.53 -7.78
C HIS A 33 17.74 9.12 -9.18
N THR A 34 16.85 9.08 -10.16
CA THR A 34 17.22 8.61 -11.51
C THR A 34 17.61 9.75 -12.45
N LYS A 35 17.14 10.97 -12.20
CA LYS A 35 17.20 12.12 -13.12
C LYS A 35 16.64 11.82 -14.52
N ASP A 36 15.87 10.75 -14.65
CA ASP A 36 15.36 10.23 -15.91
C ASP A 36 13.93 10.73 -16.13
N PRO A 37 13.70 11.67 -17.07
CA PRO A 37 12.36 12.21 -17.32
C PRO A 37 11.39 11.15 -17.85
N SER A 38 11.87 10.04 -18.42
CA SER A 38 11.02 8.96 -18.90
C SER A 38 10.35 8.15 -17.79
N LYS A 39 10.78 8.35 -16.54
CA LYS A 39 10.23 7.68 -15.34
C LYS A 39 9.35 8.62 -14.50
N THR A 40 8.67 9.54 -15.16
CA THR A 40 7.86 10.59 -14.50
C THR A 40 6.41 10.63 -14.97
N PRO A 41 5.48 11.16 -14.16
CA PRO A 41 4.06 11.24 -14.53
C PRO A 41 3.77 11.92 -15.90
N PRO A 42 4.43 13.02 -16.28
CA PRO A 42 4.24 13.61 -17.61
C PRO A 42 4.59 12.65 -18.75
N TYR A 43 5.68 11.89 -18.62
CA TYR A 43 6.06 10.91 -19.63
C TYR A 43 5.05 9.78 -19.74
N TYR A 44 4.58 9.25 -18.61
CA TYR A 44 3.54 8.21 -18.60
C TYR A 44 2.24 8.71 -19.28
N SER A 45 1.89 9.97 -19.05
CA SER A 45 0.75 10.63 -19.69
C SER A 45 0.93 10.77 -21.20
N LYS A 46 2.12 11.18 -21.64
CA LYS A 46 2.49 11.19 -23.06
C LYS A 46 2.37 9.79 -23.68
N MET A 47 2.76 8.73 -22.96
CA MET A 47 2.59 7.36 -23.44
C MET A 47 1.12 6.99 -23.58
N LEU A 48 0.27 7.38 -22.62
CA LEU A 48 -1.17 7.11 -22.73
C LEU A 48 -1.80 7.78 -23.95
N VAL A 49 -1.48 9.05 -24.20
CA VAL A 49 -1.94 9.79 -25.38
C VAL A 49 -1.48 9.10 -26.67
N LYS A 50 -0.20 8.70 -26.75
CA LYS A 50 0.31 7.93 -27.90
C LYS A 50 -0.44 6.60 -28.10
N ILE A 51 -0.71 5.86 -27.01
CA ILE A 51 -1.46 4.60 -27.05
C ILE A 51 -2.88 4.84 -27.56
N ALA A 52 -3.57 5.87 -27.04
CA ALA A 52 -4.92 6.24 -27.45
C ALA A 52 -4.97 6.60 -28.94
N ASN A 53 -4.15 7.54 -29.39
CA ASN A 53 -4.12 7.97 -30.79
C ASN A 53 -3.82 6.81 -31.75
N THR A 54 -2.93 5.90 -31.35
CA THR A 54 -2.59 4.72 -32.17
C THR A 54 -3.74 3.71 -32.26
N ARG A 55 -4.56 3.57 -31.20
CA ARG A 55 -5.75 2.72 -31.20
C ARG A 55 -6.87 3.26 -32.08
N TYR A 56 -7.08 4.56 -32.06
CA TYR A 56 -8.19 5.20 -32.79
C TYR A 56 -7.86 5.48 -34.26
N ALA A 57 -6.58 5.54 -34.65
CA ALA A 57 -6.17 5.93 -36.00
C ALA A 57 -5.85 4.77 -36.99
N TYR A 58 -6.44 3.57 -36.83
CA TYR A 58 -6.20 2.40 -37.72
C TYR A 58 -4.71 2.14 -38.04
N ILE A 59 -3.82 2.33 -37.06
CA ILE A 59 -2.37 2.26 -37.27
C ILE A 59 -1.86 0.80 -37.24
N PRO A 60 -0.89 0.41 -38.09
CA PRO A 60 -0.30 -0.93 -38.08
C PRO A 60 0.21 -1.39 -36.70
N ARG A 61 -0.04 -2.65 -36.33
CA ARG A 61 0.32 -3.24 -35.02
C ARG A 61 1.79 -3.02 -34.61
N GLY A 62 2.72 -2.95 -35.57
CA GLY A 62 4.15 -2.73 -35.32
C GLY A 62 4.47 -1.40 -34.62
N LYS A 63 3.75 -0.31 -34.97
CA LYS A 63 3.97 1.01 -34.35
C LYS A 63 3.49 1.05 -32.90
N LEU A 64 2.39 0.38 -32.59
CA LEU A 64 1.88 0.24 -31.23
C LEU A 64 2.85 -0.57 -30.34
N GLY A 65 3.46 -1.63 -30.88
CA GLY A 65 4.47 -2.41 -30.17
C GLY A 65 5.68 -1.57 -29.71
N ASN A 66 6.19 -0.69 -30.56
CA ASN A 66 7.31 0.19 -30.19
C ASN A 66 6.93 1.20 -29.10
N ILE A 67 5.74 1.80 -29.19
CA ILE A 67 5.22 2.71 -28.14
C ILE A 67 5.09 1.98 -26.80
N LEU A 68 4.63 0.73 -26.81
CA LEU A 68 4.46 -0.06 -25.58
C LEU A 68 5.81 -0.49 -24.99
N LYS A 69 6.85 -0.71 -25.81
CA LYS A 69 8.24 -0.87 -25.31
C LYS A 69 8.75 0.38 -24.59
N GLU A 70 8.46 1.56 -25.12
CA GLU A 70 8.80 2.83 -24.45
C GLU A 70 8.01 3.03 -23.14
N ALA A 71 6.80 2.47 -23.05
CA ALA A 71 5.92 2.63 -21.90
C ALA A 71 6.30 1.79 -20.68
N ILE A 72 7.24 0.83 -20.78
CA ILE A 72 7.63 -0.05 -19.66
C ILE A 72 8.12 0.72 -18.42
N ASN A 73 8.64 1.94 -18.62
CA ASN A 73 9.11 2.79 -17.53
C ASN A 73 8.00 3.17 -16.55
N VAL A 74 6.72 3.02 -16.95
CA VAL A 74 5.56 3.17 -16.05
C VAL A 74 5.63 2.29 -14.80
N TYR A 75 6.33 1.15 -14.87
CA TYR A 75 6.49 0.24 -13.74
C TYR A 75 7.46 0.74 -12.67
N TYR A 76 8.22 1.82 -12.93
CA TYR A 76 9.00 2.51 -11.90
C TYR A 76 8.13 3.37 -10.98
N CYS A 77 6.92 3.75 -11.40
CA CYS A 77 6.04 4.54 -10.55
C CYS A 77 5.71 3.80 -9.24
N THR A 78 5.96 4.44 -8.10
CA THR A 78 5.60 3.88 -6.77
C THR A 78 4.13 4.04 -6.42
N LEU A 79 3.35 4.73 -7.25
CA LEU A 79 1.95 5.10 -6.99
C LEU A 79 1.76 5.84 -5.65
N CYS A 80 2.80 6.53 -5.16
CA CYS A 80 2.73 7.22 -3.88
C CYS A 80 1.78 8.43 -3.91
N GLY A 81 1.50 9.00 -5.08
CA GLY A 81 0.58 10.13 -5.24
C GLY A 81 1.18 11.50 -4.91
N ALA A 82 2.49 11.64 -4.64
CA ALA A 82 3.12 12.94 -4.37
C ALA A 82 2.84 13.98 -5.49
N CYS A 83 2.72 13.49 -6.72
CA CYS A 83 2.35 14.26 -7.89
C CYS A 83 0.92 14.83 -7.84
N ILE A 84 -0.04 14.16 -7.21
CA ILE A 84 -1.40 14.68 -7.01
C ILE A 84 -1.35 15.88 -6.05
N THR A 85 -0.61 15.75 -4.95
CA THR A 85 -0.53 16.79 -3.91
C THR A 85 0.06 18.12 -4.42
N MET A 86 0.91 18.07 -5.44
CA MET A 86 1.52 19.26 -6.07
C MET A 86 0.85 19.69 -7.38
N CYS A 87 -0.17 18.97 -7.85
CA CYS A 87 -0.75 19.24 -9.16
C CYS A 87 -1.63 20.50 -9.11
N PRO A 88 -1.34 21.55 -9.89
CA PRO A 88 -2.21 22.74 -9.94
C PRO A 88 -3.54 22.48 -10.66
N PHE A 89 -3.62 21.38 -11.43
CA PHE A 89 -4.81 21.00 -12.21
C PHE A 89 -5.65 19.90 -11.54
N GLY A 90 -5.25 19.41 -10.36
CA GLY A 90 -5.99 18.34 -9.66
C GLY A 90 -5.96 16.97 -10.35
N ILE A 91 -5.01 16.73 -11.25
CA ILE A 91 -4.96 15.50 -12.06
C ILE A 91 -4.63 14.27 -11.21
N LEU A 92 -5.47 13.23 -11.33
CA LEU A 92 -5.29 11.92 -10.72
C LEU A 92 -4.28 11.09 -11.52
N THR A 93 -3.02 11.51 -11.51
CA THR A 93 -1.93 10.83 -12.22
C THR A 93 -1.80 9.31 -12.00
N PRO A 94 -2.19 8.72 -10.86
CA PRO A 94 -2.24 7.26 -10.69
C PRO A 94 -3.22 6.56 -11.63
N ASP A 95 -4.36 7.17 -11.97
CA ASP A 95 -5.33 6.58 -12.91
C ASP A 95 -4.73 6.45 -14.30
N ILE A 96 -3.96 7.47 -14.72
CA ILE A 96 -3.16 7.43 -15.95
C ILE A 96 -2.15 6.27 -15.86
N VAL A 97 -1.39 6.16 -14.76
CA VAL A 97 -0.38 5.11 -14.58
C VAL A 97 -1.00 3.72 -14.63
N LEU A 98 -2.09 3.47 -13.91
CA LEU A 98 -2.81 2.20 -13.89
C LEU A 98 -3.36 1.86 -15.29
N THR A 99 -3.94 2.85 -15.97
CA THR A 99 -4.43 2.69 -17.34
C THR A 99 -3.30 2.31 -18.29
N VAL A 100 -2.14 2.97 -18.22
CA VAL A 100 -0.98 2.60 -19.04
C VAL A 100 -0.51 1.18 -18.71
N ARG A 101 -0.38 0.81 -17.43
CA ARG A 101 0.04 -0.54 -17.02
C ARG A 101 -0.92 -1.62 -17.52
N GLU A 102 -2.22 -1.41 -17.41
CA GLU A 102 -3.23 -2.33 -17.93
C GLU A 102 -3.10 -2.53 -19.44
N ASN A 103 -2.90 -1.42 -20.18
CA ASN A 103 -2.74 -1.46 -21.62
C ASN A 103 -1.44 -2.17 -22.05
N VAL A 104 -0.32 -1.92 -21.36
CA VAL A 104 0.94 -2.64 -21.56
C VAL A 104 0.76 -4.13 -21.26
N TYR A 105 0.18 -4.48 -20.11
CA TYR A 105 0.01 -5.87 -19.69
C TYR A 105 -0.89 -6.67 -20.65
N ARG A 106 -2.01 -6.08 -21.09
CA ARG A 106 -2.97 -6.77 -21.97
C ARG A 106 -2.50 -6.88 -23.42
N ILE A 107 -1.95 -5.80 -23.99
CA ILE A 107 -1.60 -5.77 -25.43
C ILE A 107 -0.21 -6.32 -25.67
N PHE A 108 0.73 -6.07 -24.76
CA PHE A 108 2.15 -6.31 -25.00
C PHE A 108 2.79 -6.98 -23.80
N ARG A 109 2.18 -8.10 -23.40
CA ARG A 109 2.55 -8.90 -22.23
C ARG A 109 4.03 -9.30 -22.21
N ASP A 110 4.62 -9.54 -23.38
CA ASP A 110 6.02 -9.96 -23.51
C ASP A 110 7.03 -8.87 -23.12
N ALA A 111 6.62 -7.60 -23.11
CA ALA A 111 7.46 -6.48 -22.65
C ALA A 111 7.17 -6.03 -21.22
N VAL A 112 6.16 -6.60 -20.56
CA VAL A 112 6.00 -6.40 -19.13
C VAL A 112 7.30 -6.88 -18.46
N PRO A 113 7.92 -6.06 -17.60
CA PRO A 113 9.19 -6.43 -16.99
C PRO A 113 9.10 -7.79 -16.29
N LYS A 114 10.12 -8.63 -16.47
CA LYS A 114 10.16 -9.99 -15.88
C LYS A 114 9.83 -10.02 -14.39
N PRO A 115 10.36 -9.11 -13.54
CA PRO A 115 10.00 -9.12 -12.11
C PRO A 115 8.50 -8.91 -11.84
N ILE A 116 7.80 -8.13 -12.67
CA ILE A 116 6.35 -7.93 -12.56
C ILE A 116 5.61 -9.20 -12.96
N ILE A 117 6.02 -9.86 -14.04
CA ILE A 117 5.46 -11.17 -14.43
C ILE A 117 5.66 -12.21 -13.33
N GLU A 118 6.81 -12.22 -12.66
CA GLU A 118 7.07 -13.11 -11.53
C GLU A 118 6.16 -12.83 -10.32
N VAL A 119 5.87 -11.57 -10.03
CA VAL A 119 4.88 -11.20 -8.99
C VAL A 119 3.51 -11.76 -9.35
N VAL A 120 3.07 -11.61 -10.62
CA VAL A 120 1.78 -12.15 -11.07
C VAL A 120 1.75 -13.68 -10.99
N LYS A 121 2.83 -14.37 -11.38
CA LYS A 121 2.94 -15.84 -11.21
C LYS A 121 2.85 -16.23 -9.74
N SER A 122 3.57 -15.51 -8.87
CA SER A 122 3.53 -15.73 -7.43
C SER A 122 2.12 -15.56 -6.85
N LEU A 123 1.37 -14.56 -7.31
CA LEU A 123 -0.01 -14.34 -6.89
C LEU A 123 -0.92 -15.52 -7.29
N LYS A 124 -0.76 -16.06 -8.50
CA LYS A 124 -1.55 -17.20 -8.99
C LYS A 124 -1.25 -18.49 -8.24
N GLU A 125 0.02 -18.71 -7.90
CA GLU A 125 0.48 -19.96 -7.29
C GLU A 125 0.38 -19.95 -5.75
N TYR A 126 0.70 -18.83 -5.11
CA TYR A 126 0.79 -18.72 -3.65
C TYR A 126 -0.24 -17.76 -3.02
N GLY A 127 -1.06 -17.08 -3.83
CA GLY A 127 -2.02 -16.08 -3.35
C GLY A 127 -1.38 -14.78 -2.83
N ASN A 128 -0.06 -14.60 -2.99
CA ASN A 128 0.68 -13.43 -2.49
C ASN A 128 1.97 -13.18 -3.30
N PRO A 129 2.62 -12.01 -3.18
CA PRO A 129 3.75 -11.64 -4.05
C PRO A 129 5.12 -12.19 -3.60
N TYR A 130 5.20 -13.02 -2.54
CA TYR A 130 6.46 -13.41 -1.91
C TYR A 130 6.94 -14.84 -2.22
N LYS A 131 6.31 -15.53 -3.18
CA LYS A 131 6.63 -16.90 -3.61
C LYS A 131 6.68 -17.92 -2.46
N ARG A 132 5.81 -17.74 -1.45
CA ARG A 132 5.73 -18.57 -0.24
C ARG A 132 4.29 -18.71 0.22
N LYS A 133 3.86 -19.89 0.64
CA LYS A 133 2.58 -20.04 1.33
C LYS A 133 2.67 -19.36 2.70
N ILE A 134 1.62 -18.62 3.08
CA ILE A 134 1.56 -17.89 4.35
C ILE A 134 0.49 -18.57 5.21
N SER A 135 0.93 -19.26 6.26
CA SER A 135 0.04 -19.93 7.22
C SER A 135 0.12 -19.23 8.58
N LEU A 136 -1.04 -18.93 9.14
CA LEU A 136 -1.21 -18.44 10.52
C LEU A 136 -1.97 -19.47 11.38
N LYS A 137 -2.02 -20.74 10.97
CA LYS A 137 -2.79 -21.79 11.66
C LYS A 137 -2.47 -21.88 13.16
N SER A 138 -1.19 -21.91 13.54
CA SER A 138 -0.79 -21.97 14.95
C SER A 138 -1.20 -20.71 15.74
N LEU A 139 -1.20 -19.55 15.09
CA LEU A 139 -1.66 -18.30 15.71
C LEU A 139 -3.18 -18.29 15.88
N LYS A 140 -3.92 -18.75 14.85
CA LYS A 140 -5.37 -18.92 14.88
C LYS A 140 -5.77 -19.86 16.01
N GLU A 141 -5.16 -21.04 16.08
CA GLU A 141 -5.36 -22.03 17.16
C GLU A 141 -5.13 -21.35 18.51
N LYS A 142 -3.93 -20.82 18.75
CA LYS A 142 -3.56 -20.17 20.02
C LYS A 142 -4.55 -19.10 20.49
N LEU A 143 -5.09 -18.28 19.60
CA LEU A 143 -5.89 -17.10 19.96
C LEU A 143 -7.40 -17.30 19.84
N CYS A 144 -7.85 -18.32 19.09
CA CYS A 144 -9.28 -18.57 18.83
C CYS A 144 -9.80 -19.83 19.56
N HIS A 145 -8.99 -20.49 20.40
CA HIS A 145 -9.46 -21.61 21.24
C HIS A 145 -10.42 -21.11 22.34
N GLY A 146 -11.62 -21.70 22.41
CA GLY A 146 -12.62 -21.42 23.45
C GLY A 146 -13.70 -20.41 23.06
N SER A 147 -13.55 -19.67 21.95
CA SER A 147 -14.66 -18.95 21.34
C SER A 147 -15.47 -19.92 20.49
N ALA A 148 -16.37 -20.69 21.11
CA ALA A 148 -17.42 -21.37 20.36
C ALA A 148 -18.11 -20.31 19.49
N SER A 149 -17.90 -20.41 18.19
CA SER A 149 -18.48 -19.62 17.10
C SER A 149 -19.78 -18.92 17.50
N LYS A 150 -19.68 -17.71 18.05
CA LYS A 150 -20.79 -16.77 17.91
C LYS A 150 -20.83 -16.46 16.42
N LYS A 151 -21.98 -16.67 15.79
CA LYS A 151 -22.25 -16.60 14.33
C LYS A 151 -21.95 -15.23 13.66
N LYS A 152 -21.20 -14.36 14.34
CA LYS A 152 -21.05 -12.93 14.12
C LYS A 152 -19.72 -12.47 14.72
N SER A 153 -18.62 -12.88 14.09
CA SER A 153 -17.24 -12.57 14.50
C SER A 153 -16.62 -11.52 13.58
N THR A 154 -15.63 -10.78 14.10
CA THR A 154 -14.81 -9.84 13.34
C THR A 154 -13.62 -10.58 12.70
N LEU A 155 -13.44 -10.48 11.39
CA LEU A 155 -12.23 -10.99 10.75
C LEU A 155 -11.08 -10.01 10.95
N LEU A 156 -10.05 -10.41 11.68
CA LEU A 156 -8.80 -9.66 11.75
C LEU A 156 -7.94 -10.01 10.54
N TYR A 157 -7.96 -9.17 9.50
CA TYR A 157 -7.25 -9.40 8.25
C TYR A 157 -5.82 -8.78 8.30
N PRO A 158 -4.76 -9.60 8.40
CA PRO A 158 -3.40 -9.10 8.61
C PRO A 158 -2.71 -8.61 7.33
N GLY A 159 -3.20 -9.01 6.15
CA GLY A 159 -2.50 -8.85 4.89
C GLY A 159 -1.21 -9.70 4.80
N CYS A 160 -0.65 -9.79 3.60
CA CYS A 160 0.48 -10.70 3.32
C CYS A 160 1.80 -10.27 3.98
N THR A 161 2.10 -8.97 4.06
CA THR A 161 3.40 -8.48 4.57
C THR A 161 3.57 -8.70 6.06
N LEU A 162 2.58 -8.34 6.90
CA LEU A 162 2.67 -8.59 8.35
C LEU A 162 2.72 -10.08 8.63
N SER A 163 1.85 -10.86 7.99
CA SER A 163 1.78 -12.30 8.21
C SER A 163 3.11 -13.01 7.94
N LEU A 164 3.89 -12.54 6.98
CA LEU A 164 5.18 -13.14 6.63
C LEU A 164 6.36 -12.57 7.44
N PHE A 165 6.39 -11.27 7.71
CA PHE A 165 7.59 -10.60 8.27
C PHE A 165 7.41 -10.06 9.69
N SER A 166 6.18 -9.98 10.20
CA SER A 166 5.85 -9.36 11.49
C SER A 166 4.60 -9.99 12.12
N TRP A 167 4.53 -11.32 12.14
CA TRP A 167 3.38 -12.06 12.69
C TRP A 167 3.11 -11.73 14.17
N LYS A 168 4.14 -11.29 14.91
CA LYS A 168 3.98 -10.83 16.29
C LYS A 168 3.10 -9.58 16.40
N THR A 169 3.18 -8.67 15.43
CA THR A 169 2.28 -7.51 15.33
C THR A 169 0.83 -7.95 15.11
N VAL A 170 0.61 -9.05 14.36
CA VAL A 170 -0.73 -9.65 14.20
C VAL A 170 -1.22 -10.21 15.55
N GLU A 171 -0.37 -10.93 16.28
CA GLU A 171 -0.69 -11.43 17.63
C GLU A 171 -1.02 -10.28 18.59
N ASN A 172 -0.26 -9.19 18.55
CA ASN A 172 -0.47 -8.02 19.40
C ASN A 172 -1.81 -7.32 19.09
N ALA A 173 -2.14 -7.12 17.82
CA ALA A 173 -3.45 -6.59 17.40
C ALA A 173 -4.60 -7.47 17.91
N ALA A 174 -4.46 -8.78 17.73
CA ALA A 174 -5.47 -9.75 18.14
C ALA A 174 -5.71 -9.72 19.67
N LYS A 175 -4.63 -9.65 20.46
CA LYS A 175 -4.73 -9.54 21.93
C LYS A 175 -5.42 -8.24 22.37
N LEU A 176 -5.18 -7.13 21.70
CA LEU A 176 -5.87 -5.87 22.01
C LEU A 176 -7.38 -5.99 21.78
N LEU A 177 -7.79 -6.55 20.65
CA LEU A 177 -9.21 -6.73 20.33
C LEU A 177 -9.88 -7.74 21.28
N LEU A 178 -9.21 -8.86 21.60
CA LEU A 178 -9.70 -9.82 22.58
C LEU A 178 -9.84 -9.21 23.98
N LYS A 179 -8.87 -8.39 24.43
CA LYS A 179 -8.94 -7.64 25.69
C LYS A 179 -10.11 -6.67 25.71
N ALA A 180 -10.44 -6.05 24.57
CA ALA A 180 -11.61 -5.20 24.41
C ALA A 180 -12.94 -5.98 24.33
N GLY A 181 -12.94 -7.31 24.49
CA GLY A 181 -14.14 -8.14 24.42
C GLY A 181 -14.64 -8.40 23.00
N ILE A 182 -13.87 -8.06 21.97
CA ILE A 182 -14.23 -8.28 20.57
C ILE A 182 -13.94 -9.74 20.19
N SER A 183 -14.96 -10.43 19.68
CA SER A 183 -14.80 -11.77 19.13
C SER A 183 -14.14 -11.69 17.76
N ILE A 184 -12.91 -12.20 17.66
CA ILE A 184 -12.13 -12.15 16.42
C ILE A 184 -11.89 -13.54 15.83
N GLU A 185 -11.66 -13.57 14.53
CA GLU A 185 -11.07 -14.70 13.80
C GLU A 185 -9.87 -14.23 12.99
N ILE A 186 -8.86 -15.09 12.84
CA ILE A 186 -7.70 -14.87 11.99
C ILE A 186 -7.72 -15.92 10.87
N PRO A 187 -7.45 -15.54 9.60
CA PRO A 187 -7.40 -16.51 8.51
C PRO A 187 -6.27 -17.52 8.73
N ALA A 188 -6.55 -18.82 8.54
CA ALA A 188 -5.54 -19.87 8.66
C ALA A 188 -4.49 -19.78 7.54
N GLU A 189 -4.93 -19.44 6.33
CA GLU A 189 -4.07 -19.13 5.18
C GLU A 189 -4.35 -17.72 4.68
N VAL A 190 -3.30 -16.94 4.40
CA VAL A 190 -3.43 -15.52 4.05
C VAL A 190 -3.25 -15.31 2.56
N LYS A 191 -4.34 -14.96 1.88
CA LYS A 191 -4.33 -14.44 0.50
C LYS A 191 -4.22 -12.91 0.49
N CYS A 192 -3.64 -12.36 -0.57
CA CYS A 192 -3.44 -10.92 -0.75
C CYS A 192 -4.76 -10.20 -1.09
N CYS A 193 -4.86 -8.92 -0.72
CA CYS A 193 -6.00 -8.04 -1.04
C CYS A 193 -6.17 -7.72 -2.53
N GLY A 194 -5.29 -8.20 -3.41
CA GLY A 194 -5.32 -7.94 -4.85
C GLY A 194 -4.51 -6.73 -5.33
N PHE A 195 -4.04 -5.85 -4.43
CA PHE A 195 -3.26 -4.66 -4.81
C PHE A 195 -2.10 -4.95 -5.78
N PRO A 196 -1.23 -5.95 -5.56
CA PRO A 196 -0.16 -6.27 -6.51
C PRO A 196 -0.67 -6.69 -7.90
N ALA A 197 -1.83 -7.35 -7.98
CA ALA A 197 -2.44 -7.72 -9.26
C ALA A 197 -2.94 -6.47 -10.00
N LEU A 198 -3.67 -5.58 -9.31
CA LEU A 198 -4.14 -4.30 -9.84
C LEU A 198 -2.98 -3.50 -10.44
N VAL A 199 -1.94 -3.23 -9.64
CA VAL A 199 -0.85 -2.37 -10.06
C VAL A 199 0.14 -3.05 -11.00
N SER A 200 0.01 -4.36 -11.26
CA SER A 200 0.74 -5.05 -12.33
C SER A 200 0.12 -4.81 -13.71
N GLY A 201 -1.16 -4.44 -13.76
CA GLY A 201 -1.96 -4.38 -14.98
C GLY A 201 -2.73 -5.67 -15.30
N ASP A 202 -2.58 -6.75 -14.53
CA ASP A 202 -3.39 -7.97 -14.66
C ASP A 202 -4.79 -7.77 -14.03
N HIS A 203 -5.64 -7.00 -14.72
CA HIS A 203 -6.99 -6.67 -14.26
C HIS A 203 -7.86 -7.93 -14.03
N ARG A 204 -7.68 -8.99 -14.84
CA ARG A 204 -8.41 -10.24 -14.66
C ARG A 204 -8.07 -10.89 -13.32
N LEU A 205 -6.77 -11.06 -13.04
CA LEU A 205 -6.34 -11.61 -11.75
C LEU A 205 -6.82 -10.76 -10.58
N PHE A 206 -6.82 -9.43 -10.73
CA PHE A 206 -7.33 -8.53 -9.71
C PHE A 206 -8.83 -8.80 -9.44
N VAL A 207 -9.67 -8.82 -10.47
CA VAL A 207 -11.12 -9.10 -10.33
C VAL A 207 -11.37 -10.48 -9.72
N ASP A 208 -10.63 -11.51 -10.15
CA ASP A 208 -10.76 -12.85 -9.59
C ASP A 208 -10.38 -12.85 -8.08
N THR A 209 -9.31 -12.15 -7.71
CA THR A 209 -8.89 -11.99 -6.31
C THR A 209 -9.94 -11.25 -5.47
N VAL A 210 -10.53 -10.17 -6.00
CA VAL A 210 -11.60 -9.42 -5.33
C VAL A 210 -12.80 -10.32 -5.07
N LYS A 211 -13.26 -11.08 -6.07
CA LYS A 211 -14.39 -12.01 -5.92
C LYS A 211 -14.14 -13.07 -4.85
N GLU A 212 -12.96 -13.68 -4.84
CA GLU A 212 -12.58 -14.66 -3.82
C GLU A 212 -12.57 -14.04 -2.42
N ASN A 213 -11.97 -12.87 -2.27
CA ASN A 213 -11.91 -12.15 -1.00
C ASN A 213 -13.30 -11.74 -0.52
N VAL A 214 -14.17 -11.24 -1.38
CA VAL A 214 -15.57 -10.89 -1.03
C VAL A 214 -16.32 -12.12 -0.52
N ASN A 215 -16.22 -13.25 -1.23
CA ASN A 215 -16.87 -14.49 -0.83
C ASN A 215 -16.39 -15.00 0.56
N GLU A 216 -15.13 -14.75 0.91
CA GLU A 216 -14.61 -15.09 2.23
C GLU A 216 -15.00 -14.07 3.29
N TRP A 217 -14.84 -12.79 2.99
CA TRP A 217 -15.02 -11.68 3.95
C TRP A 217 -16.48 -11.42 4.28
N SER A 218 -17.42 -11.71 3.38
CA SER A 218 -18.86 -11.57 3.62
C SER A 218 -19.43 -12.54 4.65
N LYS A 219 -18.63 -13.49 5.15
CA LYS A 219 -19.00 -14.42 6.22
C LYS A 219 -18.91 -13.79 7.61
N TYR A 220 -18.33 -12.61 7.72
CA TYR A 220 -18.04 -11.90 8.97
C TYR A 220 -18.87 -10.62 9.04
N ASP A 221 -19.17 -10.14 10.26
CA ASP A 221 -19.90 -8.88 10.43
C ASP A 221 -19.06 -7.66 10.03
N GLU A 222 -17.75 -7.77 10.24
CA GLU A 222 -16.76 -6.73 9.95
C GLU A 222 -15.39 -7.35 9.66
N VAL A 223 -14.65 -6.73 8.74
CA VAL A 223 -13.23 -7.00 8.52
C VAL A 223 -12.37 -5.87 9.05
N VAL A 224 -11.45 -6.17 9.96
CA VAL A 224 -10.47 -5.22 10.49
C VAL A 224 -9.13 -5.42 9.82
N PHE A 225 -8.72 -4.44 9.02
CA PHE A 225 -7.47 -4.47 8.27
C PHE A 225 -6.29 -4.00 9.13
N LEU A 226 -5.20 -4.76 9.12
CA LEU A 226 -3.93 -4.37 9.78
C LEU A 226 -2.95 -3.65 8.83
N CYS A 227 -3.26 -3.57 7.55
CA CYS A 227 -2.42 -2.97 6.52
C CYS A 227 -3.16 -1.83 5.82
N SER A 228 -2.60 -0.61 5.86
CA SER A 228 -3.24 0.56 5.25
C SER A 228 -3.37 0.47 3.72
N GLU A 229 -2.48 -0.27 3.04
CA GLU A 229 -2.64 -0.51 1.59
C GLU A 229 -3.81 -1.45 1.30
N CYS A 230 -3.97 -2.50 2.14
CA CYS A 230 -5.09 -3.42 1.99
C CYS A 230 -6.43 -2.71 2.26
N TYR A 231 -6.48 -1.84 3.27
CA TYR A 231 -7.67 -1.05 3.57
C TYR A 231 -7.98 -0.01 2.46
N LYS A 232 -6.98 0.71 1.94
CA LYS A 232 -7.16 1.60 0.78
C LYS A 232 -7.71 0.83 -0.42
N THR A 233 -7.10 -0.31 -0.75
CA THR A 233 -7.53 -1.16 -1.86
C THR A 233 -8.97 -1.64 -1.66
N PHE A 234 -9.35 -1.98 -0.43
CA PHE A 234 -10.72 -2.31 -0.07
C PHE A 234 -11.67 -1.15 -0.38
N LEU A 235 -11.42 0.04 0.19
CA LEU A 235 -12.29 1.20 0.01
C LEU A 235 -12.47 1.61 -1.44
N GLU A 236 -11.41 1.55 -2.25
CA GLU A 236 -11.44 2.00 -3.66
C GLU A 236 -12.06 0.97 -4.61
N HIS A 237 -11.99 -0.32 -4.30
CA HIS A 237 -12.28 -1.37 -5.29
C HIS A 237 -13.23 -2.49 -4.84
N TYR A 238 -13.62 -2.51 -3.56
CA TYR A 238 -14.55 -3.51 -3.02
C TYR A 238 -15.95 -2.92 -2.77
N GLY A 239 -16.27 -1.73 -3.29
CA GLY A 239 -17.50 -0.99 -2.98
C GLY A 239 -18.81 -1.75 -3.24
N GLU A 240 -18.84 -2.69 -4.19
CA GLU A 240 -20.01 -3.53 -4.47
C GLU A 240 -20.23 -4.66 -3.45
N SER A 241 -19.24 -4.94 -2.59
CA SER A 241 -19.22 -6.13 -1.71
C SER A 241 -20.17 -6.08 -0.52
N LYS A 242 -20.64 -4.89 -0.12
CA LYS A 242 -21.38 -4.64 1.14
C LYS A 242 -20.67 -5.15 2.41
N VAL A 243 -19.39 -5.51 2.34
CA VAL A 243 -18.59 -5.92 3.50
C VAL A 243 -18.32 -4.69 4.36
N ASN A 244 -18.61 -4.77 5.66
CA ASN A 244 -18.21 -3.72 6.58
C ASN A 244 -16.71 -3.85 6.89
N ALA A 245 -16.00 -2.73 6.89
CA ALA A 245 -14.57 -2.75 7.13
C ALA A 245 -14.07 -1.54 7.90
N SER A 246 -13.13 -1.81 8.80
CA SER A 246 -12.41 -0.80 9.57
C SER A 246 -10.90 -1.00 9.43
N TYR A 247 -10.16 0.08 9.61
CA TYR A 247 -8.71 0.00 9.80
C TYR A 247 -8.40 -0.07 11.29
N ILE A 248 -7.42 -0.89 11.67
CA ILE A 248 -7.10 -1.17 13.08
C ILE A 248 -6.80 0.10 13.90
N VAL A 249 -6.16 1.10 13.31
CA VAL A 249 -5.80 2.33 14.05
C VAL A 249 -7.05 3.13 14.40
N ASP A 250 -7.98 3.30 13.45
CA ASP A 250 -9.28 3.95 13.69
C ASP A 250 -10.11 3.15 14.70
N TYR A 251 -10.06 1.81 14.63
CA TYR A 251 -10.77 0.98 15.60
C TYR A 251 -10.18 1.10 17.01
N LEU A 252 -8.85 1.08 17.16
CA LEU A 252 -8.21 1.29 18.46
C LEU A 252 -8.53 2.67 19.04
N LEU A 253 -8.54 3.72 18.22
CA LEU A 253 -8.94 5.06 18.64
C LEU A 253 -10.37 5.08 19.17
N LYS A 254 -11.32 4.48 18.42
CA LYS A 254 -12.71 4.33 18.86
C LYS A 254 -12.81 3.63 20.22
N LEU A 255 -12.12 2.50 20.39
CA LEU A 255 -12.13 1.73 21.64
C LEU A 255 -11.50 2.50 22.81
N ILE A 256 -10.50 3.35 22.56
CA ILE A 256 -9.92 4.23 23.59
C ILE A 256 -10.91 5.34 23.95
N ASP A 257 -11.57 5.95 22.97
CA ASP A 257 -12.52 7.04 23.17
C ASP A 257 -13.78 6.58 23.92
N GLU A 258 -14.23 5.35 23.66
CA GLU A 258 -15.32 4.69 24.39
C GLU A 258 -14.89 4.21 25.79
N GLY A 259 -13.60 4.33 26.14
CA GLY A 259 -13.07 3.89 27.43
C GLY A 259 -12.97 2.37 27.59
N VAL A 260 -13.14 1.60 26.52
CA VAL A 260 -13.00 0.13 26.50
C VAL A 260 -11.53 -0.26 26.65
N LEU A 261 -10.64 0.44 25.93
CA LEU A 261 -9.19 0.30 26.09
C LEU A 261 -8.64 1.53 26.82
N LYS A 262 -7.90 1.31 27.91
CA LYS A 262 -7.25 2.37 28.67
C LYS A 262 -5.76 2.09 28.78
N PRO A 263 -4.88 3.11 28.71
CA PRO A 263 -3.47 2.94 29.01
C PRO A 263 -3.28 2.29 30.39
N SER A 264 -2.66 1.11 30.40
CA SER A 264 -2.33 0.35 31.61
C SER A 264 -0.93 0.67 32.12
N THR A 265 -0.06 1.15 31.25
CA THR A 265 1.31 1.55 31.57
C THR A 265 1.69 2.86 30.90
N LYS A 266 2.76 3.50 31.38
CA LYS A 266 3.34 4.68 30.75
C LYS A 266 4.43 4.26 29.77
N TYR A 267 4.54 5.01 28.68
CA TYR A 267 5.64 4.85 27.75
C TYR A 267 6.97 5.24 28.41
N VAL A 268 7.93 4.31 28.37
CA VAL A 268 9.30 4.54 28.85
C VAL A 268 10.24 4.35 27.67
N GLY A 269 10.65 5.45 27.07
CA GLY A 269 11.51 5.46 25.89
C GLY A 269 11.74 6.88 25.37
N GLU A 270 12.62 6.99 24.38
CA GLU A 270 12.83 8.23 23.65
C GLU A 270 11.59 8.60 22.83
N LYS A 271 11.42 9.89 22.51
CA LYS A 271 10.37 10.34 21.58
C LYS A 271 10.47 9.58 20.25
N VAL A 272 9.34 9.28 19.60
CA VAL A 272 9.30 8.60 18.30
C VAL A 272 9.16 9.59 17.14
N VAL A 273 9.70 9.28 15.96
CA VAL A 273 9.45 10.06 14.73
C VAL A 273 8.38 9.40 13.87
N ILE A 274 7.41 10.20 13.43
CA ILE A 274 6.30 9.74 12.60
C ILE A 274 6.76 9.52 11.15
N HIS A 275 6.39 8.37 10.59
CA HIS A 275 6.38 8.15 9.15
C HIS A 275 4.96 7.80 8.66
N ASP A 276 4.27 8.83 8.17
CA ASP A 276 2.94 8.66 7.58
C ASP A 276 3.03 7.89 6.26
N PRO A 277 2.23 6.83 6.08
CA PRO A 277 2.16 6.17 4.81
C PRO A 277 1.30 6.96 3.83
N CYS A 278 1.78 7.07 2.60
CA CYS A 278 1.09 7.80 1.55
C CYS A 278 -0.34 7.28 1.28
N ASN A 279 -0.55 5.97 1.34
CA ASN A 279 -1.85 5.33 1.12
C ASN A 279 -2.93 5.71 2.16
N TYR A 280 -2.56 6.21 3.33
CA TYR A 280 -3.51 6.60 4.36
C TYR A 280 -3.58 8.13 4.49
N GLY A 281 -2.42 8.77 4.66
CA GLY A 281 -2.36 10.21 4.87
C GLY A 281 -2.75 11.02 3.64
N ARG A 282 -2.24 10.63 2.47
CA ARG A 282 -2.45 11.35 1.21
C ARG A 282 -3.69 10.86 0.47
N TRP A 283 -3.80 9.54 0.29
CA TRP A 283 -4.87 8.94 -0.52
C TRP A 283 -6.22 8.94 0.17
N LEU A 284 -6.28 8.55 1.45
CA LEU A 284 -7.53 8.57 2.23
C LEU A 284 -7.75 9.88 2.99
N GLY A 285 -6.84 10.86 2.85
CA GLY A 285 -6.93 12.16 3.53
C GLY A 285 -6.73 12.13 5.05
N ARG A 286 -6.32 10.98 5.63
CA ARG A 286 -6.19 10.77 7.08
C ARG A 286 -4.78 11.06 7.59
N SER A 287 -4.32 12.30 7.39
CA SER A 287 -2.91 12.71 7.61
C SER A 287 -2.46 12.76 9.08
N ASN A 288 -3.37 12.76 10.04
CA ASN A 288 -3.10 12.96 11.47
C ASN A 288 -3.41 11.71 12.33
N ILE A 289 -3.90 10.62 11.74
CA ILE A 289 -4.37 9.44 12.49
C ILE A 289 -3.31 8.86 13.44
N LEU A 290 -2.04 8.86 13.00
CA LEU A 290 -0.94 8.32 13.77
C LEU A 290 -0.61 9.25 14.96
N GLU A 291 -0.72 10.56 14.74
CA GLU A 291 -0.57 11.58 15.79
C GLU A 291 -1.66 11.43 16.86
N GLU A 292 -2.91 11.25 16.42
CA GLU A 292 -4.06 11.08 17.31
C GLU A 292 -3.86 9.87 18.24
N LEU A 293 -3.47 8.72 17.67
CA LEU A 293 -3.23 7.52 18.47
C LEU A 293 -2.02 7.70 19.40
N LEU A 294 -0.90 8.26 18.94
CA LEU A 294 0.27 8.52 19.79
C LEU A 294 -0.07 9.44 20.96
N ARG A 295 -0.90 10.48 20.73
CA ARG A 295 -1.38 11.39 21.79
C ARG A 295 -2.24 10.65 22.82
N LYS A 296 -3.19 9.81 22.38
CA LYS A 296 -4.05 9.01 23.27
C LYS A 296 -3.25 8.00 24.09
N LEU A 297 -2.17 7.47 23.52
CA LEU A 297 -1.22 6.58 24.20
C LEU A 297 -0.18 7.31 25.06
N GLN A 298 -0.19 8.64 25.07
CA GLN A 298 0.79 9.48 25.78
C GLN A 298 2.25 9.17 25.40
N ILE A 299 2.49 8.81 24.14
CA ILE A 299 3.83 8.55 23.60
C ILE A 299 4.38 9.88 23.04
N PRO A 300 5.52 10.39 23.53
CA PRO A 300 6.14 11.59 22.96
C PRO A 300 6.54 11.35 21.51
N TYR A 301 6.24 12.31 20.62
CA TYR A 301 6.53 12.17 19.19
C TYR A 301 7.01 13.47 18.55
N VAL A 302 7.58 13.34 17.36
CA VAL A 302 7.98 14.46 16.49
C VAL A 302 7.46 14.24 15.06
N LYS A 303 6.96 15.32 14.46
CA LYS A 303 6.56 15.37 13.05
C LYS A 303 7.76 15.86 12.21
N PRO A 304 8.28 15.04 11.28
CA PRO A 304 9.35 15.50 10.39
C PRO A 304 8.82 16.57 9.43
N LYS A 305 9.73 17.36 8.83
CA LYS A 305 9.37 18.42 7.86
C LYS A 305 8.39 17.95 6.77
N LEU A 306 8.61 16.76 6.21
CA LEU A 306 7.72 16.11 5.25
C LEU A 306 6.87 15.07 5.97
N HIS A 307 5.61 15.40 6.29
CA HIS A 307 4.64 14.54 7.00
C HIS A 307 3.23 14.70 6.40
N GLY A 308 2.28 13.89 6.85
CA GLY A 308 0.88 13.90 6.40
C GLY A 308 0.76 13.75 4.88
N LYS A 309 -0.06 14.58 4.22
CA LYS A 309 -0.22 14.59 2.75
C LYS A 309 1.08 14.89 1.99
N TYR A 310 2.06 15.52 2.63
CA TYR A 310 3.39 15.82 2.07
C TYR A 310 4.45 14.76 2.42
N THR A 311 4.06 13.63 3.05
CA THR A 311 4.99 12.56 3.41
C THR A 311 5.80 12.05 2.22
N TYR A 312 7.10 11.84 2.42
CA TYR A 312 7.97 11.30 1.38
C TYR A 312 7.82 9.77 1.29
N CYS A 313 7.94 9.23 0.07
CA CYS A 313 7.70 7.81 -0.20
C CYS A 313 8.72 6.88 0.49
N CYS A 314 8.29 5.71 0.98
CA CYS A 314 9.19 4.68 1.52
C CYS A 314 9.84 3.79 0.43
N GLY A 315 9.50 3.98 -0.84
CA GLY A 315 10.04 3.22 -1.98
C GLY A 315 9.41 1.83 -2.23
N PHE A 316 8.52 1.33 -1.38
CA PHE A 316 7.99 -0.05 -1.48
C PHE A 316 6.60 -0.14 -2.15
N GLY A 317 5.97 0.99 -2.48
CA GLY A 317 4.71 1.04 -3.20
C GLY A 317 4.85 0.72 -4.70
N GLY A 318 3.72 0.43 -5.35
CA GLY A 318 3.64 0.33 -6.82
C GLY A 318 4.46 -0.78 -7.48
N LEU A 319 4.90 -1.78 -6.70
CA LEU A 319 5.81 -2.87 -7.08
C LEU A 319 7.27 -2.49 -7.33
N LEU A 320 7.70 -1.26 -6.99
CA LEU A 320 9.07 -0.85 -7.24
C LEU A 320 10.09 -1.76 -6.54
N ALA A 321 9.82 -2.21 -5.31
CA ALA A 321 10.73 -3.09 -4.58
C ALA A 321 10.95 -4.45 -5.26
N PHE A 322 10.03 -4.89 -6.13
CA PHE A 322 10.19 -6.08 -6.96
C PHE A 322 10.85 -5.74 -8.31
N MET A 323 10.45 -4.61 -8.92
CA MET A 323 10.96 -4.13 -10.20
C MET A 323 12.44 -3.74 -10.15
N ASP A 324 12.81 -2.95 -9.15
CA ASP A 324 14.16 -2.42 -8.93
C ASP A 324 14.37 -2.21 -7.42
N SER A 325 14.80 -3.27 -6.75
CA SER A 325 15.01 -3.28 -5.30
C SER A 325 16.08 -2.29 -4.86
N LYS A 326 17.10 -2.03 -5.69
CA LYS A 326 18.17 -1.07 -5.41
C LYS A 326 17.59 0.35 -5.37
N LEU A 327 16.82 0.72 -6.38
CA LEU A 327 16.17 2.04 -6.43
C LEU A 327 15.14 2.21 -5.30
N ALA A 328 14.33 1.17 -5.01
CA ALA A 328 13.39 1.19 -3.88
C ALA A 328 14.10 1.46 -2.54
N LEU A 329 15.24 0.81 -2.31
CA LEU A 329 16.03 0.98 -1.10
C LEU A 329 16.75 2.33 -1.06
N ALA A 330 17.20 2.87 -2.19
CA ALA A 330 17.78 4.22 -2.27
C ALA A 330 16.75 5.28 -1.86
N ILE A 331 15.51 5.19 -2.37
CA ILE A 331 14.38 6.05 -1.96
C ILE A 331 14.12 5.92 -0.46
N SER A 332 14.05 4.69 0.04
CA SER A 332 13.86 4.41 1.45
C SER A 332 14.97 5.04 2.31
N HIS A 333 16.23 4.83 1.92
CA HIS A 333 17.39 5.38 2.62
C HIS A 333 17.34 6.91 2.71
N ARG A 334 17.03 7.57 1.59
CA ARG A 334 16.87 9.03 1.56
C ARG A 334 15.80 9.52 2.52
N ARG A 335 14.67 8.80 2.61
CA ARG A 335 13.64 9.10 3.61
C ARG A 335 14.19 8.93 5.03
N LEU A 336 14.81 7.79 5.32
CA LEU A 336 15.33 7.50 6.66
C LEU A 336 16.36 8.53 7.14
N GLU A 337 17.26 9.01 6.29
CA GLU A 337 18.23 10.06 6.64
C GLU A 337 17.55 11.30 7.25
N SER A 338 16.36 11.65 6.78
CA SER A 338 15.60 12.77 7.33
C SER A 338 14.92 12.43 8.65
N LEU A 339 14.47 11.18 8.83
CA LEU A 339 13.73 10.74 10.02
C LEU A 339 14.67 10.51 11.20
N VAL A 340 15.83 9.88 10.98
CA VAL A 340 16.76 9.52 12.06
C VAL A 340 17.46 10.72 12.69
N LYS A 341 17.42 11.88 12.02
CA LYS A 341 17.83 13.16 12.61
C LYS A 341 16.87 13.64 13.71
N GLU A 342 15.62 13.19 13.65
CA GLU A 342 14.57 13.59 14.60
C GLU A 342 14.44 12.59 15.77
N SER A 343 14.58 11.28 15.50
CA SER A 343 14.57 10.21 16.50
C SER A 343 15.13 8.89 15.94
N THR A 344 15.71 8.07 16.82
CA THR A 344 16.17 6.70 16.52
C THR A 344 15.03 5.67 16.42
N THR A 345 13.80 6.05 16.78
CA THR A 345 12.62 5.17 16.72
C THR A 345 11.59 5.73 15.74
N ILE A 346 11.46 5.06 14.60
CA ILE A 346 10.53 5.43 13.52
C ILE A 346 9.24 4.63 13.68
N VAL A 347 8.09 5.29 13.61
CA VAL A 347 6.78 4.64 13.75
C VAL A 347 5.94 4.85 12.51
N SER A 348 5.29 3.79 12.04
CA SER A 348 4.33 3.86 10.94
C SER A 348 3.16 2.92 11.18
N ILE A 349 2.04 3.19 10.51
CA ILE A 349 0.85 2.33 10.49
C ILE A 349 0.92 1.33 9.31
N CYS A 350 1.76 1.59 8.31
CA CYS A 350 1.87 0.74 7.12
C CYS A 350 2.95 -0.35 7.26
N PRO A 351 2.59 -1.64 7.13
CA PRO A 351 3.55 -2.74 7.16
C PRO A 351 4.67 -2.64 6.12
N ALA A 352 4.35 -2.17 4.90
CA ALA A 352 5.35 -1.99 3.85
C ALA A 352 6.35 -0.87 4.17
N CYS A 353 5.89 0.20 4.83
CA CYS A 353 6.78 1.26 5.31
C CYS A 353 7.73 0.75 6.40
N VAL A 354 7.23 -0.04 7.37
CA VAL A 354 8.06 -0.64 8.43
C VAL A 354 9.08 -1.62 7.83
N LEU A 355 8.65 -2.50 6.91
CA LEU A 355 9.54 -3.44 6.23
C LEU A 355 10.62 -2.71 5.41
N SER A 356 10.23 -1.67 4.68
CA SER A 356 11.16 -0.83 3.92
C SER A 356 12.21 -0.19 4.82
N ALA A 357 11.75 0.45 5.89
CA ALA A 357 12.61 1.11 6.86
C ALA A 357 13.58 0.10 7.50
N GLY A 358 13.10 -1.04 7.99
CA GLY A 358 13.94 -2.07 8.59
C GLY A 358 15.02 -2.60 7.65
N ARG A 359 14.70 -2.82 6.36
CA ARG A 359 15.69 -3.24 5.35
C ARG A 359 16.74 -2.16 5.09
N SER A 360 16.30 -0.90 4.93
CA SER A 360 17.21 0.20 4.63
C SER A 360 18.11 0.57 5.82
N LEU A 361 17.59 0.52 7.06
CA LEU A 361 18.38 0.66 8.29
C LEU A 361 19.49 -0.41 8.37
N LYS A 362 19.15 -1.67 8.08
CA LYS A 362 20.12 -2.78 8.09
C LYS A 362 21.22 -2.59 7.04
N ILE A 363 20.87 -2.19 5.82
CA ILE A 363 21.83 -1.98 4.73
C ILE A 363 22.73 -0.79 5.02
N GLY A 364 22.15 0.32 5.49
CA GLY A 364 22.90 1.53 5.85
C GLY A 364 23.67 1.44 7.17
N ARG A 365 23.56 0.32 7.91
CA ARG A 365 24.12 0.14 9.26
C ARG A 365 23.74 1.28 10.22
N ILE A 366 22.53 1.81 10.07
CA ILE A 366 22.03 2.92 10.89
C ILE A 366 21.48 2.35 12.19
N LYS A 367 21.98 2.84 13.33
CA LYS A 367 21.49 2.47 14.67
C LYS A 367 20.15 3.14 14.98
N ALA A 368 19.08 2.60 14.40
CA ALA A 368 17.70 3.01 14.65
C ALA A 368 16.77 1.80 14.47
N LYS A 369 15.51 1.93 14.87
CA LYS A 369 14.48 0.89 14.70
C LYS A 369 13.22 1.47 14.05
N ALA A 370 12.53 0.63 13.29
CA ALA A 370 11.22 0.95 12.73
C ALA A 370 10.18 0.02 13.35
N LEU A 371 9.11 0.60 13.91
CA LEU A 371 8.05 -0.12 14.61
C LEU A 371 6.70 0.14 13.95
N ASN A 372 5.84 -0.87 14.00
CA ASN A 372 4.43 -0.66 13.71
C ASN A 372 3.75 -0.04 14.95
N ILE A 373 2.85 0.93 14.75
CA ILE A 373 2.12 1.56 15.86
C ILE A 373 1.36 0.55 16.73
N ILE A 374 0.90 -0.57 16.15
CA ILE A 374 0.18 -1.62 16.87
C ILE A 374 1.04 -2.20 17.99
N ASP A 375 2.35 -2.36 17.78
CA ASP A 375 3.25 -2.92 18.78
C ASP A 375 3.42 -1.97 19.97
N LEU A 376 3.56 -0.67 19.70
CA LEU A 376 3.58 0.36 20.75
C LEU A 376 2.23 0.48 21.46
N ALA A 377 1.12 0.44 20.72
CA ALA A 377 -0.22 0.45 21.30
C ALA A 377 -0.42 -0.75 22.23
N TYR A 378 0.07 -1.93 21.83
CA TYR A 378 0.02 -3.12 22.67
C TYR A 378 0.82 -2.96 23.96
N GLU A 379 2.03 -2.41 23.91
CA GLU A 379 2.83 -2.17 25.12
C GLU A 379 2.10 -1.31 26.16
N ILE A 380 1.36 -0.29 25.69
CA ILE A 380 0.67 0.69 26.54
C ILE A 380 -0.73 0.22 26.98
N LEU A 381 -1.44 -0.53 26.15
CA LEU A 381 -2.85 -0.91 26.39
C LEU A 381 -3.03 -2.35 26.92
N LYS A 382 -2.00 -3.21 26.89
CA LYS A 382 -2.08 -4.63 27.31
C LYS A 382 -2.50 -4.83 28.75
#